data_AF-A0A7W0IX58-F1
#
_entry.id   AF-A0A7W0IX58-F1
#
_cell.length_a   1.000
_cell.length_b   1.000
_cell.length_c   1.000
_cell.angle_alpha   90.00
_cell.angle_beta   90.00
_cell.angle_gamma   90.00
#
_symmetry.space_group_name_H-M   'P 1'
#
loop_
_entity.id
_entity.type
_entity.pdbx_description
1 polymer ?
#
loop_
_entity_poly.entity_id
_entity_poly.type
_entity_poly.pdbx_seq_one_letter_code
_entity_poly.pdbx_strand_id
1 'polypeptide(L)'
;MSSSGKLKIVKTVHSVIWAFLASCVVAIPFFAWHGEYSIASWLIGIVFIEVAIIAIFGGHCPLTGIAARYTIDRRDNFDIYLPEWLARNNKLIFGSLYVIGVMITVVLWFVQSRLSQ
;
A
#
# COMPACT_ATOMS: atom_id res chain seq x y z
N MET A 1 -11.69 -24.00 16.13
CA MET A 1 -10.43 -23.24 15.98
C MET A 1 -10.49 -22.05 16.92
N SER A 2 -9.55 -21.93 17.88
CA SER A 2 -9.57 -20.84 18.87
C SER A 2 -9.46 -19.47 18.19
N SER A 3 -10.13 -18.47 18.74
CA SER A 3 -10.17 -17.09 18.21
C SER A 3 -8.76 -16.51 17.95
N SER A 4 -7.77 -16.94 18.72
CA SER A 4 -6.36 -16.56 18.56
C SER A 4 -5.71 -17.04 17.26
N GLY A 5 -6.12 -18.20 16.73
CA GLY A 5 -5.55 -18.74 15.48
C GLY A 5 -6.00 -17.95 14.24
N LYS A 6 -7.28 -17.56 14.20
CA LYS A 6 -7.84 -16.75 13.11
C LYS A 6 -7.20 -15.36 13.05
N LEU A 7 -6.95 -14.74 14.22
CA LEU A 7 -6.30 -13.44 14.31
C LEU A 7 -4.86 -13.48 13.77
N LYS A 8 -4.08 -14.53 14.07
CA LYS A 8 -2.72 -14.69 13.54
C LYS A 8 -2.68 -14.80 12.02
N ILE A 9 -3.63 -15.52 11.42
CA ILE A 9 -3.71 -15.67 9.97
C ILE A 9 -4.01 -14.31 9.33
N VAL A 10 -5.02 -13.59 9.83
CA VAL A 10 -5.35 -12.24 9.36
C VAL A 10 -4.13 -11.32 9.45
N LYS A 11 -3.42 -11.36 10.58
CA LYS A 11 -2.23 -10.54 10.83
C LYS A 11 -1.09 -10.84 9.85
N THR A 12 -0.89 -12.11 9.54
CA THR A 12 0.15 -12.57 8.61
C THR A 12 -0.19 -12.18 7.18
N VAL A 13 -1.41 -12.47 6.74
CA VAL A 13 -1.89 -12.14 5.39
C VAL A 13 -1.84 -10.64 5.15
N HIS A 14 -2.32 -9.85 6.11
CA HIS A 14 -2.29 -8.40 6.00
C HIS A 14 -0.86 -7.86 5.93
N SER A 15 0.06 -8.39 6.75
CA SER A 15 1.48 -7.98 6.71
C SER A 15 2.15 -8.33 5.37
N VAL A 16 1.81 -9.49 4.78
CA VAL A 16 2.35 -9.91 3.47
C VAL A 16 1.83 -9.03 2.34
N ILE A 17 0.51 -8.78 2.30
CA ILE A 17 -0.11 -7.88 1.31
C ILE A 17 0.48 -6.47 1.43
N TRP A 18 0.60 -5.97 2.66
CA TRP A 18 1.22 -4.68 2.93
C TRP A 18 2.67 -4.62 2.44
N ALA A 19 3.50 -5.62 2.75
CA ALA A 19 4.89 -5.65 2.31
C ALA A 19 5.02 -5.70 0.78
N PHE A 20 4.13 -6.44 0.11
CA PHE A 20 4.07 -6.48 -1.35
C PHE A 20 3.75 -5.10 -1.94
N LEU A 21 2.68 -4.46 -1.47
CA LEU A 21 2.28 -3.13 -1.94
C LEU A 21 3.31 -2.05 -1.61
N ALA A 22 3.89 -2.09 -0.42
CA ALA A 22 4.99 -1.22 -0.01
C ALA A 22 6.18 -1.35 -0.98
N SER A 23 6.51 -2.58 -1.36
CA SER A 23 7.55 -2.86 -2.35
C SER A 23 7.19 -2.29 -3.72
N CYS A 24 5.93 -2.42 -4.17
CA CYS A 24 5.45 -1.81 -5.41
C CYS A 24 5.59 -0.28 -5.39
N VAL A 25 5.19 0.39 -4.29
CA VAL A 25 5.30 1.85 -4.15
C VAL A 25 6.74 2.33 -4.29
N VAL A 26 7.68 1.61 -3.66
CA VAL A 26 9.12 1.93 -3.75
C VAL A 26 9.68 1.59 -5.15
N ALA A 27 9.15 0.58 -5.82
CA ALA A 27 9.57 0.19 -7.16
C ALA A 27 9.12 1.17 -8.26
N ILE A 28 8.02 1.91 -8.08
CA ILE A 28 7.52 2.91 -9.07
C ILE A 28 8.62 3.90 -9.49
N PRO A 29 9.26 4.67 -8.59
CA PRO A 29 10.30 5.63 -9.00
C PRO A 29 11.52 4.93 -9.59
N PHE A 30 11.85 3.71 -9.17
CA PHE A 30 12.95 2.93 -9.74
C PHE A 30 12.72 2.58 -11.21
N PHE A 31 11.54 2.03 -11.55
CA PHE A 31 11.18 1.71 -12.94
C PHE A 31 10.97 2.96 -13.80
N ALA A 32 10.40 4.02 -13.22
CA ALA A 32 10.25 5.29 -13.91
C ALA A 32 11.62 5.88 -14.32
N TRP A 33 12.64 5.75 -13.46
CA TRP A 33 14.00 6.21 -13.77
C TRP A 33 14.67 5.39 -14.88
N HIS A 34 14.39 4.09 -14.95
CA HIS A 34 14.87 3.21 -16.01
C HIS A 34 14.17 3.43 -17.36
N GLY A 35 13.18 4.33 -17.43
CA GLY A 35 12.42 4.61 -18.66
C GLY A 35 11.34 3.57 -18.97
N GLU A 36 11.10 2.61 -18.06
CA GLU A 36 10.11 1.55 -18.19
C GLU A 36 8.72 2.03 -17.73
N TYR A 37 8.21 3.07 -18.40
CA TYR A 37 6.94 3.72 -18.03
C TYR A 37 5.73 2.78 -18.06
N SER A 38 5.76 1.74 -18.90
CA SER A 38 4.73 0.70 -18.93
C SER A 38 4.68 -0.12 -17.65
N ILE A 39 5.84 -0.48 -17.07
CA ILE A 39 5.89 -1.22 -15.81
C ILE A 39 5.49 -0.31 -14.66
N ALA A 40 5.97 0.94 -14.67
CA ALA A 40 5.59 1.94 -13.67
C ALA A 40 4.07 2.17 -13.63
N SER A 41 3.40 2.27 -14.79
CA SER A 41 1.94 2.47 -14.85
C SER A 41 1.15 1.26 -14.35
N TRP A 42 1.61 0.03 -14.64
CA TRP A 42 1.02 -1.19 -14.07
C TRP A 42 1.13 -1.24 -12.54
N LEU A 43 2.32 -0.92 -12.01
CA LEU A 43 2.53 -0.86 -10.56
C LEU A 43 1.67 0.22 -9.90
N ILE A 44 1.56 1.39 -10.53
CA ILE A 44 0.67 2.47 -10.10
C ILE A 44 -0.78 1.98 -10.06
N GLY A 45 -1.24 1.31 -11.12
CA GLY A 45 -2.61 0.77 -11.21
C GLY A 45 -2.92 -0.25 -10.13
N ILE A 46 -2.00 -1.18 -9.85
CA ILE A 46 -2.17 -2.19 -8.78
C ILE A 46 -2.31 -1.51 -7.41
N VAL A 47 -1.42 -0.56 -7.10
CA VAL A 47 -1.48 0.19 -5.83
C VAL A 47 -2.77 1.03 -5.76
N PHE A 48 -3.20 1.64 -6.87
CA PHE A 48 -4.41 2.43 -6.94
C PHE A 48 -5.67 1.61 -6.63
N ILE A 49 -5.77 0.39 -7.16
CA ILE A 49 -6.89 -0.51 -6.88
C ILE A 49 -6.98 -0.79 -5.38
N GLU A 50 -5.85 -1.08 -4.72
CA GLU A 50 -5.85 -1.28 -3.28
C GLU A 50 -6.28 -0.03 -2.52
N VAL A 51 -5.72 1.14 -2.86
CA VAL A 51 -6.09 2.41 -2.21
C VAL A 51 -7.56 2.70 -2.41
N ALA A 52 -8.13 2.41 -3.59
CA ALA A 52 -9.55 2.55 -3.87
C ALA A 52 -10.39 1.60 -3.02
N ILE A 53 -9.99 0.33 -2.88
CA ILE A 53 -10.65 -0.62 -1.97
C ILE A 53 -10.62 -0.09 -0.54
N ILE A 54 -9.47 0.35 -0.04
CA ILE A 54 -9.34 0.92 1.32
C ILE A 54 -10.23 2.17 1.48
N ALA A 55 -10.29 3.05 0.48
CA ALA A 55 -11.11 4.26 0.50
C ALA A 55 -12.61 3.94 0.53
N ILE A 56 -13.06 2.97 -0.27
CA ILE A 56 -14.45 2.49 -0.31
C ILE A 56 -14.85 1.91 1.05
N PHE A 57 -13.93 1.22 1.73
CA PHE A 57 -14.14 0.68 3.08
C PHE A 57 -13.83 1.69 4.21
N GLY A 58 -13.83 3.00 3.91
CA GLY A 58 -13.76 4.06 4.92
C GLY A 58 -12.37 4.25 5.53
N GLY A 59 -11.32 3.88 4.80
CA GLY A 59 -9.95 3.92 5.29
C GLY A 59 -9.61 2.75 6.24
N HIS A 60 -10.50 1.80 6.44
CA HIS A 60 -10.21 0.60 7.22
C HIS A 60 -10.12 -0.61 6.30
N CYS A 61 -9.12 -1.46 6.53
CA CYS A 61 -9.07 -2.72 5.81
C CYS A 61 -10.31 -3.54 6.23
N PRO A 62 -11.11 -4.09 5.30
CA PRO A 62 -12.29 -4.89 5.65
C PRO A 62 -11.95 -6.05 6.61
N LEU A 63 -10.70 -6.52 6.56
CA LEU A 63 -10.13 -7.51 7.47
C LEU A 63 -10.00 -7.01 8.92
N THR A 64 -9.73 -5.73 9.14
CA THR A 64 -9.68 -5.08 10.48
C THR A 64 -11.06 -5.10 11.13
N GLY A 65 -12.12 -4.83 10.37
CA GLY A 65 -13.50 -4.90 10.86
C GLY A 65 -13.95 -6.32 11.22
N ILE A 66 -13.44 -7.33 10.50
CA ILE A 66 -13.67 -8.74 10.82
C ILE A 66 -12.84 -9.15 12.05
N ALA A 67 -11.57 -8.76 12.13
CA ALA A 67 -10.68 -9.06 13.25
C ALA A 67 -11.14 -8.43 14.58
N ALA A 68 -11.72 -7.22 14.53
CA ALA A 68 -12.30 -6.54 15.69
C ALA A 68 -13.47 -7.32 16.32
N ARG A 69 -14.12 -8.24 15.59
CA ARG A 69 -15.14 -9.13 16.16
C ARG A 69 -14.55 -10.29 16.96
N TYR A 70 -13.25 -10.54 16.83
CA TYR A 70 -12.55 -11.66 17.46
C TYR A 70 -11.60 -11.24 18.59
N THR A 71 -11.45 -9.93 18.87
CA THR A 71 -10.61 -9.42 19.96
C THR A 71 -11.17 -8.12 20.56
N ILE A 72 -10.94 -7.91 21.86
CA ILE A 72 -11.29 -6.67 22.59
C ILE A 72 -10.17 -5.62 22.44
N ASP A 73 -8.97 -6.03 22.02
CA ASP A 73 -7.82 -5.15 21.84
C ASP A 73 -8.02 -4.25 20.61
N ARG A 74 -8.12 -2.93 20.85
CA ARG A 74 -8.39 -1.90 19.83
C ARG A 74 -7.16 -1.07 19.43
N ARG A 75 -5.95 -1.52 19.78
CA ARG A 75 -4.70 -0.83 19.41
C ARG A 75 -4.53 -0.80 17.90
N ASP A 76 -4.02 0.28 17.31
CA ASP A 76 -3.83 0.46 15.84
C ASP A 76 -2.89 -0.61 15.19
N ASN A 77 -2.25 -1.44 16.01
CA ASN A 77 -1.30 -2.50 15.67
C ASN A 77 -1.86 -3.93 15.83
N PHE A 78 -3.12 -4.06 16.22
CA PHE A 78 -3.67 -5.36 16.61
C PHE A 78 -3.71 -6.34 15.42
N ASP A 79 -3.90 -5.81 14.22
CA ASP A 79 -4.14 -6.52 12.95
C ASP A 79 -2.92 -6.61 12.03
N ILE A 80 -1.77 -6.03 12.38
CA ILE A 80 -0.54 -6.08 11.57
C ILE A 80 0.73 -6.25 12.43
N TYR A 81 1.74 -7.01 11.98
CA TYR A 81 3.03 -7.13 12.67
C TYR A 81 3.92 -5.92 12.39
N LEU A 82 3.45 -4.73 12.74
CA LEU A 82 4.16 -3.46 12.54
C LEU A 82 4.35 -2.72 13.87
N PRO A 83 5.30 -1.76 13.98
CA PRO A 83 5.35 -0.81 15.09
C PRO A 83 4.17 0.16 15.05
N GLU A 84 3.68 0.60 16.21
CA GLU A 84 2.42 1.37 16.33
C GLU A 84 2.51 2.72 15.64
N TRP A 85 3.70 3.32 15.70
CA TRP A 85 4.03 4.52 14.96
C TRP A 85 3.94 4.31 13.44
N LEU A 86 4.37 3.15 12.93
CA LEU A 86 4.33 2.88 11.50
C LEU A 86 2.91 2.57 11.03
N ALA A 87 2.12 1.82 11.82
CA ALA A 87 0.71 1.58 11.51
C ALA A 87 -0.10 2.90 11.47
N ARG A 88 0.15 3.80 12.42
CA ARG A 88 -0.48 5.14 12.44
C ARG A 88 -0.09 6.01 11.25
N ASN A 89 1.18 5.98 10.85
CA ASN A 89 1.69 6.81 9.76
C ASN A 89 1.65 6.11 8.39
N ASN A 90 1.20 4.85 8.31
CA ASN A 90 1.26 4.02 7.12
C ASN A 90 0.60 4.70 5.92
N LYS A 91 -0.63 5.19 6.10
CA LYS A 91 -1.38 5.88 5.05
C LYS A 91 -0.69 7.15 4.58
N LEU A 92 -0.09 7.91 5.49
CA LEU A 92 0.62 9.14 5.17
C LEU A 92 1.94 8.83 4.43
N ILE A 93 2.76 7.94 4.97
CA ILE A 93 4.07 7.59 4.40
C ILE A 93 3.90 6.98 3.01
N PHE A 94 3.10 5.92 2.89
CA PHE A 94 2.92 5.24 1.60
C PHE A 94 2.05 6.04 0.64
N GLY A 95 1.06 6.79 1.13
CA GLY A 95 0.29 7.72 0.31
C GLY A 95 1.16 8.82 -0.29
N SER A 96 2.01 9.47 0.51
CA SER A 96 2.95 10.47 0.03
C SER A 96 3.99 9.87 -0.92
N LEU A 97 4.57 8.71 -0.60
CA LEU A 97 5.51 8.02 -1.49
C LEU A 97 4.87 7.66 -2.83
N TYR A 98 3.62 7.19 -2.82
CA TYR A 98 2.88 6.87 -4.03
C TYR A 98 2.64 8.12 -4.88
N VAL A 99 2.17 9.22 -4.28
CA VAL A 99 1.97 10.49 -5.01
C VAL A 99 3.28 10.99 -5.59
N ILE A 100 4.38 10.96 -4.82
CA ILE A 100 5.70 11.34 -5.31
C ILE A 100 6.14 10.44 -6.47
N GLY A 101 5.96 9.11 -6.36
CA GLY A 101 6.30 8.16 -7.42
C GLY A 101 5.51 8.40 -8.71
N VAL A 102 4.21 8.67 -8.59
CA VAL A 102 3.34 9.04 -9.73
C VAL A 102 3.83 10.35 -10.37
N MET A 103 4.10 11.38 -9.56
CA MET A 103 4.58 12.68 -10.05
C MET A 103 5.92 12.55 -10.77
N ILE A 104 6.88 11.79 -10.22
CA ILE A 104 8.16 11.50 -10.87
C ILE A 104 7.93 10.81 -12.21
N THR A 105 7.06 9.80 -12.25
CA THR A 105 6.74 9.05 -13.48
C THR A 105 6.17 9.98 -14.56
N VAL A 106 5.23 10.87 -14.18
CA VAL A 106 4.62 11.84 -15.10
C VAL A 106 5.64 12.88 -15.60
N VAL A 107 6.47 13.41 -14.70
CA VAL A 107 7.51 14.39 -15.06
C VAL A 107 8.54 13.78 -16.01
N LEU A 108 9.05 12.59 -15.70
CA LEU A 108 10.02 11.89 -16.55
C LEU A 108 9.42 11.56 -17.92
N TRP A 109 8.18 11.08 -17.96
CA TRP A 109 7.47 10.82 -19.20
C TRP A 109 7.27 12.09 -20.05
N PHE A 110 6.91 13.21 -19.43
CA PHE A 110 6.74 14.48 -20.13
C PHE A 110 8.06 15.04 -20.67
N VAL A 111 9.16 14.91 -19.91
CA VAL A 111 10.50 15.30 -20.36
C VAL A 111 10.95 14.43 -21.53
N GLN A 112 10.75 13.11 -21.45
CA GLN A 112 11.14 12.18 -22.52
C GLN A 112 10.36 12.43 -23.82
N SER A 113 9.05 12.62 -23.73
CA SER A 113 8.18 12.87 -24.89
C SER A 113 8.50 14.19 -25.60
N ARG A 114 8.96 15.21 -24.85
CA ARG A 114 9.50 16.47 -25.39
C ARG A 114 10.83 16.33 -26.12
N LEU A 115 11.69 15.38 -25.73
CA LEU A 115 12.98 15.13 -26.38
C LEU A 115 12.85 14.30 -27.66
N SER A 116 11.73 13.58 -27.85
CA SER A 116 11.45 12.78 -29.04
C SER A 116 10.74 13.53 -30.18
N GLN A 117 10.36 14.80 -29.96
CA GLN A 117 9.83 15.71 -31.00
C GLN A 117 10.93 16.65 -31.47
#